data_AF-A0A935MSU9-F1
#
_entry.id   AF-A0A935MSU9-F1
#
_cell.length_a   1.000
_cell.length_b   1.000
_cell.length_c   1.000
_cell.angle_alpha   90.00
_cell.angle_beta   90.00
_cell.angle_gamma   90.00
#
_symmetry.space_group_name_H-M   'P 1'
#
loop_
_entity.id
_entity.type
_entity.pdbx_description
1 polymer ?
#
loop_
_entity_poly.entity_id
_entity_poly.type
_entity_poly.pdbx_seq_one_letter_code
_entity_poly.pdbx_strand_id
1 'polypeptide(L)'
;MAQSIFGKMRCLVGSRIKPLPQPGIANPQKLPPPQRIPRLFDVLNKNNRTELGPFEDLNRDLANYIEQNFETSDPMIKMAYGYARRVAMTGMYFQGIVGKNVVDHVQDIFVGLQKMSGQTIDFQREAANQATEVLKSYVPRLKREHEKALLHFAREATTAVELADEYGFMDIDELEDDPVSIDKCLDLIDHVIGVDTSAQLLFCSADKPNSQPRLIDFVEKISSSKLGAFASMCDDIKAASHQFVGKELLFAAAGYATILGRCGVFVGGGVHPKIIEDACVQTKVLIADVAGNQEAINICKRQAVDLASTYVPKLTPEAADVIVEMGLKFERFVKEGEERLSPDEVALRARRIARDKAA
;
A
#
# COMPACT_ATOMS: atom_id res chain seq x y z
N MET A 1 41.17 -63.64 -84.15
CA MET A 1 42.44 -63.17 -83.53
C MET A 1 42.10 -62.59 -82.16
N ALA A 2 42.34 -63.33 -81.08
CA ALA A 2 42.29 -62.81 -79.72
C ALA A 2 43.36 -63.57 -78.92
N GLN A 3 44.43 -62.88 -78.57
CA GLN A 3 45.55 -63.43 -77.81
C GLN A 3 45.33 -63.24 -76.31
N SER A 4 45.46 -64.36 -75.62
CA SER A 4 45.70 -64.49 -74.18
C SER A 4 47.05 -63.88 -73.80
N ILE A 5 47.11 -63.12 -72.71
CA ILE A 5 48.33 -62.99 -71.89
C ILE A 5 47.95 -62.97 -70.41
N PHE A 6 48.37 -64.03 -69.70
CA PHE A 6 48.45 -64.13 -68.24
C PHE A 6 49.65 -63.33 -67.73
N GLY A 7 49.50 -62.62 -66.61
CA GLY A 7 50.62 -61.93 -65.97
C GLY A 7 50.39 -61.50 -64.53
N LYS A 8 50.83 -62.36 -63.60
CA LYS A 8 51.33 -62.08 -62.24
C LYS A 8 50.35 -61.58 -61.14
N MET A 9 50.05 -62.53 -60.25
CA MET A 9 49.81 -62.32 -58.81
C MET A 9 50.94 -61.52 -58.13
N ARG A 10 50.57 -60.57 -57.25
CA ARG A 10 51.16 -60.40 -55.92
C ARG A 10 50.31 -59.47 -55.04
N CYS A 11 50.22 -59.86 -53.77
CA CYS A 11 49.54 -59.17 -52.67
C CYS A 11 50.12 -57.77 -52.39
N LEU A 12 49.26 -56.85 -51.93
CA LEU A 12 49.62 -55.82 -50.97
C LEU A 12 48.51 -55.72 -49.90
N VAL A 13 48.92 -56.08 -48.69
CA VAL A 13 48.20 -55.92 -47.42
C VAL A 13 48.44 -54.49 -46.91
N GLY A 14 47.39 -53.86 -46.39
CA GLY A 14 47.53 -52.84 -45.34
C GLY A 14 47.00 -51.45 -45.66
N SER A 15 45.74 -51.17 -45.29
CA SER A 15 45.30 -49.80 -44.98
C SER A 15 44.34 -49.82 -43.80
N ARG A 16 44.75 -49.17 -42.72
CA ARG A 16 44.03 -49.02 -41.45
C ARG A 16 42.68 -48.34 -41.67
N ILE A 17 41.60 -48.97 -41.24
CA ILE A 17 40.32 -48.29 -41.03
C ILE A 17 40.45 -47.54 -39.70
N LYS A 18 40.40 -46.19 -39.76
CA LYS A 18 40.33 -45.34 -38.57
C LYS A 18 38.96 -45.56 -37.90
N PRO A 19 38.88 -45.74 -36.58
CA PRO A 19 37.59 -45.76 -35.89
C PRO A 19 36.92 -44.38 -35.99
N LEU A 20 35.60 -44.41 -36.16
CA LEU A 20 34.73 -43.23 -36.18
C LEU A 20 34.89 -42.43 -34.88
N PRO A 21 34.91 -41.08 -34.93
CA PRO A 21 34.97 -40.27 -33.72
C PRO A 21 33.69 -40.48 -32.91
N GLN A 22 33.84 -40.83 -31.64
CA GLN A 22 32.73 -40.86 -30.70
C GLN A 22 32.13 -39.45 -30.58
N PRO A 23 30.80 -39.31 -30.44
CA PRO A 23 30.18 -38.03 -30.16
C PRO A 23 30.74 -37.51 -28.82
N GLY A 24 31.46 -36.40 -28.89
CA GLY A 24 32.02 -35.74 -27.71
C GLY A 24 30.91 -35.42 -26.73
N ILE A 25 31.09 -35.85 -25.48
CA ILE A 25 30.31 -35.34 -24.35
C ILE A 25 30.62 -33.85 -24.30
N ALA A 26 29.67 -33.03 -24.75
CA ALA A 26 29.75 -31.59 -24.58
C ALA A 26 29.91 -31.33 -23.08
N ASN A 27 31.02 -30.71 -22.70
CA ASN A 27 31.15 -30.09 -21.38
C ASN A 27 29.89 -29.25 -21.17
N PRO A 28 29.10 -29.47 -20.09
CA PRO A 28 27.99 -28.58 -19.81
C PRO A 28 28.59 -27.19 -19.68
N GLN A 29 28.30 -26.32 -20.65
CA GLN A 29 28.58 -24.90 -20.52
C GLN A 29 27.93 -24.49 -19.21
N LYS A 30 28.75 -24.18 -18.21
CA LYS A 30 28.29 -23.50 -16.99
C LYS A 30 27.61 -22.23 -17.50
N LEU A 31 26.28 -22.25 -17.53
CA LEU A 31 25.49 -21.04 -17.63
C LEU A 31 26.08 -20.08 -16.59
N PRO A 32 26.41 -18.83 -16.97
CA PRO A 32 26.83 -17.86 -15.98
C PRO A 32 25.77 -17.83 -14.87
N PRO A 33 26.17 -17.77 -13.58
CA PRO A 33 25.21 -17.71 -12.50
C PRO A 33 24.23 -16.57 -12.81
N PRO A 34 22.93 -16.75 -12.55
CA PRO A 34 21.94 -15.71 -12.83
C PRO A 34 22.43 -14.39 -12.23
N GLN A 35 22.65 -13.39 -13.10
CA GLN A 35 23.11 -12.09 -12.65
C GLN A 35 22.06 -11.55 -11.70
N ARG A 36 22.44 -11.33 -10.44
CA ARG A 36 21.54 -10.80 -9.42
C ARG A 36 21.09 -9.41 -9.88
N ILE A 37 19.78 -9.19 -9.96
CA ILE A 37 19.22 -7.87 -10.25
C ILE A 37 19.70 -6.92 -9.14
N PRO A 38 20.40 -5.81 -9.47
CA PRO A 38 20.90 -4.88 -8.47
C PRO A 38 19.74 -4.26 -7.68
N ARG A 39 19.89 -4.16 -6.36
CA ARG A 39 18.94 -3.45 -5.48
C ARG A 39 19.41 -2.03 -5.21
N LEU A 40 18.53 -1.15 -4.74
CA LEU A 40 18.91 0.22 -4.37
C LEU A 40 20.11 0.25 -3.39
N PHE A 41 20.11 -0.62 -2.39
CA PHE A 41 21.21 -0.73 -1.42
C PHE A 41 22.55 -1.05 -2.08
N ASP A 42 22.54 -1.86 -3.14
CA ASP A 42 23.77 -2.36 -3.79
C ASP A 42 24.39 -1.29 -4.71
N VAL A 43 23.60 -0.28 -5.12
CA VAL A 43 24.02 0.77 -6.08
C VAL A 43 24.27 2.13 -5.42
N LEU A 44 23.80 2.34 -4.19
CA LEU A 44 23.96 3.61 -3.48
C LEU A 44 25.37 3.72 -2.88
N ASN A 45 26.06 4.83 -3.18
CA ASN A 45 27.36 5.13 -2.57
C ASN A 45 27.17 6.05 -1.35
N LYS A 46 27.59 5.61 -0.15
CA LYS A 46 27.26 6.26 1.12
C LYS A 46 28.35 7.22 1.61
N ASN A 47 28.57 8.30 0.89
CA ASN A 47 29.74 9.16 1.08
C ASN A 47 29.45 10.44 1.86
N ASN A 48 28.18 10.83 1.98
CA ASN A 48 27.83 12.06 2.68
C ASN A 48 27.80 11.86 4.19
N ARG A 49 28.48 12.76 4.92
CA ARG A 49 28.45 12.85 6.39
C ARG A 49 28.37 14.32 6.79
N THR A 50 27.15 14.77 7.06
CA THR A 50 26.79 16.14 7.37
C THR A 50 26.47 16.29 8.85
N GLU A 51 26.57 17.51 9.37
CA GLU A 51 26.20 17.82 10.75
C GLU A 51 24.68 17.78 10.99
N LEU A 52 23.88 17.81 9.91
CA LEU A 52 22.41 17.74 9.95
C LEU A 52 21.89 16.31 10.13
N GLY A 53 22.77 15.32 10.07
CA GLY A 53 22.49 13.94 10.45
C GLY A 53 22.03 13.02 9.32
N PRO A 54 21.61 11.79 9.69
CA PRO A 54 21.55 10.67 8.74
C PRO A 54 20.54 10.81 7.60
N PHE A 55 19.44 11.54 7.79
CA PHE A 55 18.46 11.72 6.73
C PHE A 55 18.92 12.72 5.66
N GLU A 56 19.69 13.75 6.03
CA GLU A 56 20.31 14.64 5.06
C GLU A 56 21.43 13.91 4.31
N ASP A 57 22.24 13.10 5.01
CA ASP A 57 23.25 12.25 4.39
C ASP A 57 22.64 11.33 3.33
N LEU A 58 21.58 10.60 3.71
CA LEU A 58 20.83 9.74 2.81
C LEU A 58 20.24 10.53 1.64
N ASN A 59 19.63 11.68 1.88
CA ASN A 59 19.01 12.49 0.83
C ASN A 59 20.06 12.97 -0.20
N ARG A 60 21.26 13.36 0.24
CA ARG A 60 22.37 13.73 -0.65
C ARG A 60 22.91 12.54 -1.44
N ASP A 61 23.11 11.40 -0.79
CA ASP A 61 23.57 10.19 -1.48
C ASP A 61 22.53 9.70 -2.51
N LEU A 62 21.23 9.80 -2.19
CA LEU A 62 20.14 9.53 -3.14
C LEU A 62 20.14 10.54 -4.31
N ALA A 63 20.30 11.83 -4.04
CA ALA A 63 20.36 12.87 -5.08
C ALA A 63 21.54 12.63 -6.04
N ASN A 64 22.73 12.38 -5.51
CA ASN A 64 23.93 12.06 -6.28
C ASN A 64 23.71 10.85 -7.19
N TYR A 65 23.05 9.80 -6.68
CA TYR A 65 22.74 8.61 -7.47
C TYR A 65 21.79 8.92 -8.62
N ILE A 66 20.69 9.62 -8.34
CA ILE A 66 19.64 9.82 -9.34
C ILE A 66 20.08 10.76 -10.46
N GLU A 67 20.87 11.80 -10.15
CA GLU A 67 21.39 12.76 -11.14
C GLU A 67 22.20 12.07 -12.23
N GLN A 68 22.91 10.99 -11.89
CA GLN A 68 23.78 10.27 -12.81
C GLN A 68 23.09 9.10 -13.51
N ASN A 69 22.00 8.57 -12.92
CA ASN A 69 21.46 7.26 -13.31
C ASN A 69 19.96 7.26 -13.62
N PHE A 70 19.25 8.40 -13.54
CA PHE A 70 17.79 8.39 -13.67
C PHE A 70 17.29 7.73 -14.96
N GLU A 71 17.84 8.06 -16.12
CA GLU A 71 17.35 7.51 -17.39
C GLU A 71 17.60 6.00 -17.53
N THR A 72 18.71 5.51 -16.97
CA THR A 72 19.20 4.13 -17.14
C THR A 72 18.81 3.20 -15.99
N SER A 73 18.30 3.74 -14.88
CA SER A 73 17.93 2.95 -13.69
C SER A 73 16.74 2.04 -13.95
N ASP A 74 16.82 0.83 -13.39
CA ASP A 74 15.69 -0.11 -13.37
C ASP A 74 14.48 0.53 -12.65
N PRO A 75 13.24 0.31 -13.13
CA PRO A 75 12.05 0.83 -12.48
C PRO A 75 11.95 0.51 -10.99
N MET A 76 12.40 -0.67 -10.55
CA MET A 76 12.41 -1.06 -9.13
C MET A 76 13.30 -0.14 -8.31
N ILE A 77 14.50 0.16 -8.81
CA ILE A 77 15.44 1.07 -8.15
C ILE A 77 14.85 2.48 -8.08
N LYS A 78 14.22 2.96 -9.16
CA LYS A 78 13.54 4.27 -9.18
C LYS A 78 12.45 4.37 -8.11
N MET A 79 11.63 3.33 -7.99
CA MET A 79 10.55 3.31 -7.01
C MET A 79 11.07 3.19 -5.58
N ALA A 80 12.07 2.33 -5.34
CA ALA A 80 12.73 2.21 -4.05
C ALA A 80 13.39 3.53 -3.62
N TYR A 81 14.04 4.21 -4.57
CA TYR A 81 14.57 5.56 -4.39
C TYR A 81 13.47 6.53 -3.95
N GLY A 82 12.31 6.50 -4.61
CA GLY A 82 11.16 7.33 -4.27
C GLY A 82 10.70 7.12 -2.83
N TYR A 83 10.52 5.85 -2.41
CA TYR A 83 10.16 5.51 -1.04
C TYR A 83 11.20 6.00 -0.03
N ALA A 84 12.50 5.74 -0.27
CA ALA A 84 13.57 6.15 0.64
C ALA A 84 13.65 7.68 0.76
N ARG A 85 13.58 8.41 -0.37
CA ARG A 85 13.64 9.86 -0.40
C ARG A 85 12.45 10.50 0.28
N ARG A 86 11.25 9.94 0.12
CA ARG A 86 10.05 10.45 0.78
C ARG A 86 10.17 10.37 2.29
N VAL A 87 10.59 9.22 2.82
CA VAL A 87 10.78 9.03 4.27
C VAL A 87 11.88 9.96 4.80
N ALA A 88 13.02 10.02 4.11
CA ALA A 88 14.12 10.91 4.51
C ALA A 88 13.69 12.38 4.55
N MET A 89 12.92 12.84 3.55
CA MET A 89 12.42 14.21 3.50
C MET A 89 11.41 14.50 4.61
N THR A 90 10.49 13.58 4.89
CA THR A 90 9.55 13.73 6.02
C THR A 90 10.26 13.70 7.37
N GLY A 91 11.33 12.91 7.49
CA GLY A 91 12.20 12.89 8.66
C GLY A 91 12.87 14.25 8.88
N MET A 92 13.50 14.81 7.83
CA MET A 92 14.10 16.14 7.91
C MET A 92 13.09 17.24 8.24
N TYR A 93 11.86 17.15 7.72
CA TYR A 93 10.79 18.08 8.11
C TYR A 93 10.44 17.95 9.59
N PHE A 94 10.27 16.71 10.08
CA PHE A 94 9.92 16.44 11.47
C PHE A 94 11.03 16.91 12.44
N GLN A 95 12.29 16.84 12.01
CA GLN A 95 13.46 17.39 12.70
C GLN A 95 13.59 18.93 12.63
N GLY A 96 12.77 19.61 11.83
CA GLY A 96 12.85 21.06 11.62
C GLY A 96 13.84 21.55 10.56
N ILE A 97 14.52 20.64 9.85
CA ILE A 97 15.59 20.96 8.87
C ILE A 97 15.02 21.61 7.60
N VAL A 98 13.84 21.16 7.15
CA VAL A 98 13.20 21.62 5.91
C VAL A 98 11.76 22.02 6.15
N GLY A 99 11.24 22.92 5.31
CA GLY A 99 9.84 23.31 5.32
C GLY A 99 8.91 22.30 4.65
N LYS A 100 7.61 22.38 4.99
CA LYS A 100 6.53 21.53 4.46
C LYS A 100 6.44 21.54 2.93
N ASN A 101 6.70 22.70 2.32
CA ASN A 101 6.72 22.87 0.86
C ASN A 101 7.73 21.93 0.16
N VAL A 102 8.85 21.61 0.82
CA VAL A 102 9.85 20.68 0.28
C VAL A 102 9.34 19.24 0.33
N VAL A 103 8.63 18.88 1.41
CA VAL A 103 7.96 17.58 1.54
C VAL A 103 6.91 17.40 0.45
N ASP A 104 6.07 18.40 0.22
CA ASP A 104 5.01 18.35 -0.80
C ASP A 104 5.60 18.16 -2.19
N HIS A 105 6.69 18.86 -2.49
CA HIS A 105 7.39 18.68 -3.75
C HIS A 105 7.95 17.25 -3.93
N VAL A 106 8.54 16.66 -2.88
CA VAL A 106 9.01 15.26 -2.92
C VAL A 106 7.85 14.28 -3.05
N GLN A 107 6.70 14.58 -2.45
CA GLN A 107 5.48 13.78 -2.61
C GLN A 107 4.99 13.80 -4.06
N ASP A 108 5.03 14.93 -4.76
CA ASP A 108 4.68 15.01 -6.18
C ASP A 108 5.64 14.19 -7.05
N ILE A 109 6.95 14.24 -6.76
CA ILE A 109 7.96 13.41 -7.43
C ILE A 109 7.66 11.93 -7.20
N PHE A 110 7.35 11.53 -5.96
CA PHE A 110 7.00 10.16 -5.61
C PHE A 110 5.79 9.66 -6.42
N VAL A 111 4.73 10.47 -6.54
CA VAL A 111 3.55 10.15 -7.34
C VAL A 111 3.92 10.01 -8.83
N GLY A 112 4.80 10.88 -9.34
CA GLY A 112 5.34 10.77 -10.69
C GLY A 112 6.07 9.44 -10.92
N LEU A 113 6.98 9.08 -10.01
CA LEU A 113 7.73 7.83 -10.01
C LEU A 113 6.81 6.60 -9.99
N GLN A 114 5.75 6.63 -9.19
CA GLN A 114 4.76 5.56 -9.12
C GLN A 114 4.03 5.37 -10.46
N LYS A 115 3.73 6.46 -11.17
CA LYS A 115 3.07 6.41 -12.49
C LYS A 115 3.96 5.83 -13.58
N MET A 116 5.28 6.07 -13.53
CA MET A 116 6.24 5.65 -14.56
C MET A 116 6.95 4.31 -14.27
N SER A 117 6.75 3.74 -13.08
CA SER A 117 7.35 2.46 -12.67
C SER A 117 6.28 1.35 -12.60
N GLY A 118 6.55 0.27 -11.85
CA GLY A 118 5.60 -0.82 -11.66
C GLY A 118 4.47 -0.45 -10.71
N GLN A 119 3.22 -0.66 -11.11
CA GLN A 119 2.04 -0.30 -10.32
C GLN A 119 1.45 -1.48 -9.53
N THR A 120 2.04 -2.67 -9.63
CA THR A 120 1.56 -3.85 -8.89
C THR A 120 1.94 -3.77 -7.42
N ILE A 121 1.16 -4.42 -6.56
CA ILE A 121 1.39 -4.46 -5.11
C ILE A 121 2.75 -5.06 -4.80
N ASP A 122 3.09 -6.18 -5.43
CA ASP A 122 4.33 -6.90 -5.16
C ASP A 122 5.55 -6.06 -5.55
N PHE A 123 5.44 -5.33 -6.66
CA PHE A 123 6.47 -4.38 -7.06
C PHE A 123 6.63 -3.24 -6.04
N GLN A 124 5.52 -2.64 -5.61
CA GLN A 124 5.53 -1.54 -4.65
C GLN A 124 6.00 -1.98 -3.27
N ARG A 125 5.63 -3.19 -2.83
CA ARG A 125 6.11 -3.80 -1.58
C ARG A 125 7.60 -4.08 -1.65
N GLU A 126 8.09 -4.64 -2.75
CA GLU A 126 9.51 -4.91 -2.94
C GLU A 126 10.31 -3.61 -2.99
N ALA A 127 9.83 -2.59 -3.70
CA ALA A 127 10.44 -1.26 -3.72
C ALA A 127 10.50 -0.65 -2.31
N ALA A 128 9.42 -0.73 -1.54
CA ALA A 128 9.37 -0.28 -0.16
C ALA A 128 10.31 -1.09 0.76
N ASN A 129 10.43 -2.40 0.55
CA ASN A 129 11.39 -3.24 1.29
C ASN A 129 12.83 -2.80 1.02
N GLN A 130 13.21 -2.58 -0.25
CA GLN A 130 14.54 -2.08 -0.60
C GLN A 130 14.80 -0.68 -0.05
N ALA A 131 13.79 0.18 -0.01
CA ALA A 131 13.88 1.49 0.63
C ALA A 131 14.12 1.36 2.14
N THR A 132 13.37 0.52 2.83
CA THR A 132 13.56 0.24 4.27
C THR A 132 14.96 -0.30 4.55
N GLU A 133 15.51 -1.18 3.71
CA GLU A 133 16.90 -1.66 3.86
C GLU A 133 17.92 -0.51 3.82
N VAL A 134 17.75 0.42 2.88
CA VAL A 134 18.61 1.60 2.77
C VAL A 134 18.42 2.51 3.98
N LEU A 135 17.18 2.84 4.34
CA LEU A 135 16.88 3.70 5.50
C LEU A 135 17.51 3.16 6.79
N LYS A 136 17.34 1.87 7.08
CA LYS A 136 17.93 1.21 8.27
C LYS A 136 19.45 1.23 8.28
N SER A 137 20.08 1.36 7.12
CA SER A 137 21.53 1.42 7.05
C SER A 137 22.11 2.80 7.38
N TYR A 138 21.29 3.85 7.40
CA TYR A 138 21.63 5.18 7.90
C TYR A 138 21.09 5.39 9.32
N VAL A 139 19.89 4.88 9.61
CA VAL A 139 19.23 4.99 10.92
C VAL A 139 18.86 3.59 11.42
N PRO A 140 19.78 2.87 12.12
CA PRO A 140 19.57 1.48 12.52
C PRO A 140 18.34 1.23 13.42
N ARG A 141 17.95 2.23 14.21
CA ARG A 141 16.75 2.19 15.07
C ARG A 141 15.43 2.37 14.31
N LEU A 142 15.48 2.79 13.04
CA LEU A 142 14.27 3.06 12.26
C LEU A 142 13.49 1.76 12.00
N LYS A 143 12.21 1.76 12.39
CA LYS A 143 11.26 0.68 12.13
C LYS A 143 10.19 1.15 11.16
N ARG A 144 9.39 0.21 10.64
CA ARG A 144 8.27 0.50 9.72
C ARG A 144 7.23 1.43 10.36
N GLU A 145 7.03 1.31 11.67
CA GLU A 145 6.16 2.18 12.48
C GLU A 145 6.64 3.63 12.40
N HIS A 146 7.95 3.85 12.56
CA HIS A 146 8.56 5.17 12.50
C HIS A 146 8.41 5.77 11.09
N GLU A 147 8.67 4.99 10.04
CA GLU A 147 8.46 5.44 8.66
C GLU A 147 7.03 5.94 8.44
N LYS A 148 6.03 5.18 8.90
CA LYS A 148 4.60 5.54 8.80
C LYS A 148 4.26 6.78 9.62
N ALA A 149 4.77 6.86 10.86
CA ALA A 149 4.53 7.99 11.75
C ALA A 149 5.10 9.29 11.17
N LEU A 150 6.35 9.28 10.69
CA LEU A 150 6.98 10.43 10.04
C LEU A 150 6.18 10.93 8.85
N LEU A 151 5.71 10.01 8.00
CA LEU A 151 4.87 10.35 6.85
C LEU A 151 3.52 10.94 7.27
N HIS A 152 2.92 10.41 8.34
CA HIS A 152 1.65 10.90 8.86
C HIS A 152 1.78 12.30 9.45
N PHE A 153 2.73 12.52 10.37
CA PHE A 153 2.93 13.83 11.00
C PHE A 153 3.33 14.89 9.97
N ALA A 154 4.16 14.52 8.99
CA ALA A 154 4.47 15.42 7.89
C ALA A 154 3.25 15.76 7.00
N ARG A 155 2.22 14.90 6.94
CA ARG A 155 0.97 15.18 6.22
C ARG A 155 0.06 16.11 7.02
N GLU A 156 -0.03 15.90 8.33
CA GLU A 156 -0.79 16.77 9.26
C GLU A 156 -0.07 18.09 9.57
N ALA A 157 1.12 18.30 8.98
CA ALA A 157 1.98 19.46 9.20
C ALA A 157 2.39 19.63 10.67
N THR A 158 2.62 18.51 11.36
CA THR A 158 3.08 18.45 12.75
C THR A 158 4.59 18.23 12.80
N THR A 159 5.29 19.09 13.52
CA THR A 159 6.72 18.98 13.83
C THR A 159 6.97 18.17 15.11
N ALA A 160 8.22 17.76 15.36
CA ALA A 160 8.56 17.08 16.61
C ALA A 160 8.27 17.94 17.85
N VAL A 161 8.50 19.25 17.77
CA VAL A 161 8.27 20.20 18.88
C VAL A 161 6.78 20.29 19.21
N GLU A 162 5.93 20.47 18.20
CA GLU A 162 4.47 20.53 18.39
C GLU A 162 3.92 19.22 18.95
N LEU A 163 4.41 18.08 18.45
CA LEU A 163 3.99 16.77 18.92
C LEU A 163 4.44 16.52 20.38
N ALA A 164 5.64 16.97 20.75
CA ALA A 164 6.13 16.85 22.12
C ALA A 164 5.27 17.65 23.11
N ASP A 165 4.86 18.87 22.74
CA ASP A 165 3.97 19.72 23.54
C ASP A 165 2.58 19.08 23.71
N GLU A 166 2.01 18.55 22.63
CA GLU A 166 0.69 17.89 22.65
C GLU A 166 0.64 16.67 23.59
N TYR A 167 1.69 15.84 23.58
CA TYR A 167 1.71 14.55 24.32
C TYR A 167 2.51 14.60 25.62
N GLY A 168 2.89 15.79 26.08
CA GLY A 168 3.56 16.01 27.36
C GLY A 168 4.88 15.23 27.48
N PHE A 169 5.72 15.28 26.45
CA PHE A 169 7.01 14.62 26.46
C PHE A 169 7.96 15.34 27.44
N MET A 170 8.22 14.73 28.59
CA MET A 170 8.85 15.39 29.76
C MET A 170 10.32 15.81 29.54
N ASP A 171 11.00 15.28 28.52
CA ASP A 171 12.39 15.63 28.16
C ASP A 171 12.47 16.73 27.07
N ILE A 172 11.52 17.68 27.06
CA ILE A 172 11.51 18.83 26.12
C ILE A 172 12.75 19.72 26.27
N ASP A 173 13.38 19.76 27.45
CA ASP A 173 14.62 20.50 27.70
C ASP A 173 15.83 19.90 26.93
N GLU A 174 15.69 18.73 26.30
CA GLU A 174 16.69 18.12 25.39
C GLU A 174 16.30 18.23 23.89
N LEU A 175 15.26 19.00 23.55
CA LEU A 175 14.96 19.42 22.16
C LEU A 175 15.66 20.75 21.80
N GLU A 176 16.63 21.19 22.60
CA GLU A 176 17.39 22.44 22.41
C GLU A 176 18.34 22.43 21.19
N ASP A 177 18.57 21.27 20.57
CA ASP A 177 19.29 21.19 19.30
C ASP A 177 18.34 21.57 18.14
N ASP A 178 18.65 22.67 17.44
CA ASP A 178 18.06 23.01 16.15
C ASP A 178 19.08 22.64 15.04
N PRO A 179 18.85 21.55 14.27
CA PRO A 179 17.65 20.71 14.22
C PRO A 179 17.64 19.58 15.26
N VAL A 180 16.43 19.08 15.56
CA VAL A 180 16.24 17.96 16.51
C VAL A 180 16.91 16.70 15.98
N SER A 181 17.66 15.99 16.82
CA SER A 181 18.28 14.73 16.41
C SER A 181 17.24 13.66 16.05
N ILE A 182 17.53 12.84 15.04
CA ILE A 182 16.60 11.80 14.60
C ILE A 182 16.31 10.78 15.73
N ASP A 183 17.30 10.44 16.56
CA ASP A 183 17.10 9.50 17.65
C ASP A 183 16.05 10.01 18.66
N LYS A 184 16.07 11.32 18.96
CA LYS A 184 15.05 11.96 19.80
C LYS A 184 13.68 12.00 19.14
N CYS A 185 13.61 12.27 17.84
CA CYS A 185 12.36 12.14 17.09
C CYS A 185 11.78 10.73 17.17
N LEU A 186 12.62 9.69 17.12
CA LEU A 186 12.17 8.30 17.26
C LEU A 186 11.69 7.98 18.68
N ASP A 187 12.38 8.48 19.70
CA ASP A 187 11.95 8.33 21.10
C ASP A 187 10.58 8.98 21.35
N LEU A 188 10.36 10.17 20.78
CA LEU A 188 9.07 10.86 20.82
C LEU A 188 7.97 10.05 20.13
N ILE A 189 8.24 9.48 18.95
CA ILE A 189 7.28 8.63 18.23
C ILE A 189 6.94 7.39 19.06
N ASP A 190 7.94 6.72 19.64
CA ASP A 190 7.76 5.56 20.51
C ASP A 190 6.90 5.93 21.75
N HIS A 191 7.11 7.11 22.35
CA HIS A 191 6.29 7.63 23.45
C HIS A 191 4.84 7.85 23.03
N VAL A 192 4.59 8.57 21.93
CA VAL A 192 3.23 8.84 21.42
C VAL A 192 2.49 7.54 21.12
N ILE A 193 3.15 6.56 20.50
CA ILE A 193 2.59 5.22 20.27
C ILE A 193 2.24 4.52 21.59
N GLY A 194 3.01 4.76 22.67
CA GLY A 194 2.77 4.20 23.99
C GLY A 194 1.60 4.84 24.74
N VAL A 195 1.34 6.13 24.54
CA VAL A 195 0.32 6.88 25.30
C VAL A 195 -0.99 7.12 24.55
N ASP A 196 -0.98 7.11 23.21
CA ASP A 196 -2.19 7.24 22.39
C ASP A 196 -2.54 5.92 21.69
N THR A 197 -3.66 5.35 22.10
CA THR A 197 -4.20 4.11 21.50
C THR A 197 -4.55 4.30 20.02
N SER A 198 -4.90 5.51 19.58
CA SER A 198 -5.20 5.81 18.17
C SER A 198 -3.93 5.80 17.33
N ALA A 199 -2.87 6.47 17.78
CA ALA A 199 -1.53 6.39 17.20
C ALA A 199 -0.98 4.95 17.21
N GLN A 200 -1.19 4.19 18.28
CA GLN A 200 -0.83 2.78 18.35
C GLN A 200 -1.51 1.98 17.24
N LEU A 201 -2.82 2.13 17.06
CA LEU A 201 -3.57 1.45 15.99
C LEU A 201 -3.17 1.92 14.58
N LEU A 202 -2.73 3.16 14.45
CA LEU A 202 -2.35 3.76 13.18
C LEU A 202 -0.94 3.34 12.74
N PHE A 203 0.00 3.24 13.68
CA PHE A 203 1.42 3.06 13.36
C PHE A 203 1.95 1.68 13.68
N CYS A 204 1.50 1.02 14.76
CA CYS A 204 1.97 -0.33 15.10
C CYS A 204 1.59 -1.30 13.99
N SER A 205 2.54 -1.58 13.12
CA SER A 205 2.61 -2.88 12.49
C SER A 205 2.94 -3.84 13.61
N ALA A 206 1.93 -4.51 14.16
CA ALA A 206 2.20 -5.90 14.44
C ALA A 206 2.70 -6.48 13.11
N ASP A 207 3.99 -6.80 13.03
CA ASP A 207 4.55 -7.72 12.04
C ASP A 207 3.79 -9.05 12.20
N LYS A 208 2.56 -9.09 11.70
CA LYS A 208 1.94 -10.32 11.27
C LYS A 208 2.45 -10.50 9.85
N PRO A 209 3.03 -11.66 9.50
CA PRO A 209 3.38 -12.02 8.13
C PRO A 209 2.19 -12.04 7.13
N ASN A 210 1.07 -11.38 7.45
CA ASN A 210 -0.23 -11.41 6.77
C ASN A 210 -1.14 -10.24 7.23
N SER A 211 -0.66 -9.00 7.39
CA SER A 211 -1.61 -7.88 7.62
C SER A 211 -2.44 -7.68 6.34
N GLN A 212 -3.67 -8.19 6.34
CA GLN A 212 -4.59 -8.05 5.22
C GLN A 212 -4.78 -6.57 4.90
N PRO A 213 -4.73 -6.18 3.62
CA PRO A 213 -4.91 -4.79 3.23
C PRO A 213 -6.29 -4.29 3.67
N ARG A 214 -6.36 -3.05 4.18
CA ARG A 214 -7.59 -2.44 4.71
C ARG A 214 -8.21 -1.51 3.68
N LEU A 215 -9.51 -1.59 3.48
CA LEU A 215 -10.25 -0.81 2.49
C LEU A 215 -10.06 0.71 2.68
N ILE A 216 -10.00 1.16 3.92
CA ILE A 216 -9.78 2.57 4.28
C ILE A 216 -8.46 3.14 3.74
N ASP A 217 -7.44 2.29 3.55
CA ASP A 217 -6.13 2.74 3.07
C ASP A 217 -6.12 3.01 1.55
N PHE A 218 -7.17 2.59 0.83
CA PHE A 218 -7.26 2.67 -0.63
C PHE A 218 -8.39 3.60 -1.12
N VAL A 219 -9.30 4.02 -0.25
CA VAL A 219 -10.44 4.88 -0.61
C VAL A 219 -10.19 6.29 -0.11
N GLU A 220 -9.87 7.18 -1.05
CA GLU A 220 -9.69 8.61 -0.77
C GLU A 220 -11.04 9.34 -0.79
N LYS A 221 -11.24 10.23 0.19
CA LYS A 221 -12.48 11.03 0.31
C LYS A 221 -12.45 12.25 -0.60
N ILE A 222 -12.74 12.04 -1.89
CA ILE A 222 -12.67 13.11 -2.90
C ILE A 222 -14.05 13.54 -3.42
N SER A 223 -15.08 12.73 -3.19
CA SER A 223 -16.42 12.97 -3.73
C SER A 223 -17.31 13.77 -2.78
N SER A 224 -18.08 14.69 -3.35
CA SER A 224 -19.13 15.44 -2.67
C SER A 224 -20.47 15.24 -3.36
N SER A 225 -21.23 14.25 -2.90
CA SER A 225 -22.53 13.91 -3.47
C SER A 225 -23.67 14.71 -2.82
N LYS A 226 -24.62 15.19 -3.63
CA LYS A 226 -25.88 15.81 -3.14
C LYS A 226 -26.77 14.85 -2.37
N LEU A 227 -26.49 13.54 -2.44
CA LEU A 227 -27.19 12.49 -1.70
C LEU A 227 -26.54 12.21 -0.33
N GLY A 228 -25.48 12.95 0.03
CA GLY A 228 -24.84 12.88 1.33
C GLY A 228 -23.67 11.89 1.41
N ALA A 229 -23.11 11.77 2.61
CA ALA A 229 -21.85 11.08 2.89
C ALA A 229 -21.84 9.60 2.47
N PHE A 230 -22.96 8.88 2.60
CA PHE A 230 -23.07 7.51 2.11
C PHE A 230 -22.91 7.41 0.58
N ALA A 231 -23.44 8.39 -0.17
CA ALA A 231 -23.29 8.43 -1.62
C ALA A 231 -21.87 8.86 -2.03
N SER A 232 -21.29 9.85 -1.34
CA SER A 232 -19.88 10.21 -1.51
C SER A 232 -18.96 9.00 -1.35
N MET A 233 -19.18 8.19 -0.31
CA MET A 233 -18.43 6.96 -0.09
C MET A 233 -18.55 5.99 -1.27
N CYS A 234 -19.75 5.77 -1.80
CA CYS A 234 -19.93 4.90 -2.97
C CYS A 234 -19.20 5.42 -4.21
N ASP A 235 -19.20 6.74 -4.42
CA ASP A 235 -18.53 7.37 -5.56
C ASP A 235 -16.99 7.27 -5.41
N ASP A 236 -16.47 7.41 -4.20
CA ASP A 236 -15.04 7.25 -3.88
C ASP A 236 -14.57 5.79 -3.99
N ILE A 237 -15.37 4.83 -3.52
CA ILE A 237 -15.09 3.39 -3.72
C ILE A 237 -15.00 3.10 -5.22
N LYS A 238 -15.90 3.67 -6.02
CA LYS A 238 -15.90 3.50 -7.46
C LYS A 238 -14.64 4.10 -8.09
N ALA A 239 -14.22 5.28 -7.66
CA ALA A 239 -12.97 5.91 -8.11
C ALA A 239 -11.73 5.05 -7.78
N ALA A 240 -11.72 4.44 -6.59
CA ALA A 240 -10.65 3.55 -6.12
C ALA A 240 -10.71 2.11 -6.69
N SER A 241 -11.75 1.75 -7.45
CA SER A 241 -12.02 0.36 -7.87
C SER A 241 -10.85 -0.35 -8.57
N HIS A 242 -10.07 0.39 -9.36
CA HIS A 242 -8.87 -0.12 -10.03
C HIS A 242 -7.79 -0.61 -9.05
N GLN A 243 -7.75 -0.07 -7.83
CA GLN A 243 -6.78 -0.43 -6.79
C GLN A 243 -7.10 -1.75 -6.08
N PHE A 244 -8.30 -2.31 -6.30
CA PHE A 244 -8.76 -3.54 -5.67
C PHE A 244 -8.56 -4.78 -6.54
N VAL A 245 -8.20 -4.61 -7.81
CA VAL A 245 -8.00 -5.72 -8.75
C VAL A 245 -6.91 -6.67 -8.25
N GLY A 246 -7.21 -7.96 -8.18
CA GLY A 246 -6.31 -8.99 -7.63
C GLY A 246 -6.17 -8.96 -6.11
N LYS A 247 -7.10 -8.32 -5.40
CA LYS A 247 -7.20 -8.29 -3.93
C LYS A 247 -8.61 -8.69 -3.49
N GLU A 248 -8.91 -9.97 -3.50
CA GLU A 248 -10.27 -10.54 -3.35
C GLU A 248 -10.98 -10.03 -2.09
N LEU A 249 -10.26 -9.96 -0.96
CA LEU A 249 -10.80 -9.44 0.30
C LEU A 249 -11.14 -7.95 0.23
N LEU A 250 -10.33 -7.13 -0.46
CA LEU A 250 -10.63 -5.71 -0.64
C LEU A 250 -11.76 -5.49 -1.63
N PHE A 251 -11.78 -6.28 -2.70
CA PHE A 251 -12.83 -6.24 -3.71
C PHE A 251 -14.18 -6.59 -3.08
N ALA A 252 -14.21 -7.63 -2.25
CA ALA A 252 -15.39 -8.00 -1.48
C ALA A 252 -15.77 -6.94 -0.42
N ALA A 253 -14.81 -6.39 0.33
CA ALA A 253 -15.05 -5.31 1.29
C ALA A 253 -15.65 -4.06 0.62
N ALA A 254 -15.13 -3.67 -0.54
CA ALA A 254 -15.68 -2.57 -1.35
C ALA A 254 -17.12 -2.84 -1.79
N GLY A 255 -17.42 -4.10 -2.12
CA GLY A 255 -18.78 -4.58 -2.36
C GLY A 255 -19.70 -4.37 -1.17
N TYR A 256 -19.33 -4.89 0.01
CA TYR A 256 -20.12 -4.72 1.23
C TYR A 256 -20.31 -3.23 1.61
N ALA A 257 -19.26 -2.41 1.45
CA ALA A 257 -19.33 -0.97 1.68
C ALA A 257 -20.28 -0.27 0.69
N THR A 258 -20.30 -0.70 -0.58
CA THR A 258 -21.22 -0.19 -1.59
C THR A 258 -22.68 -0.52 -1.24
N ILE A 259 -22.96 -1.76 -0.82
CA ILE A 259 -24.30 -2.15 -0.34
C ILE A 259 -24.70 -1.28 0.86
N LEU A 260 -23.84 -1.15 1.86
CA LEU A 260 -24.08 -0.32 3.04
C LEU A 260 -24.38 1.14 2.66
N GLY A 261 -23.58 1.74 1.78
CA GLY A 261 -23.78 3.11 1.32
C GLY A 261 -25.10 3.30 0.58
N ARG A 262 -25.45 2.41 -0.37
CA ARG A 262 -26.73 2.50 -1.09
C ARG A 262 -27.94 2.27 -0.19
N CYS A 263 -27.83 1.34 0.76
CA CYS A 263 -28.86 1.16 1.78
C CYS A 263 -28.99 2.42 2.65
N GLY A 264 -27.89 3.01 3.11
CA GLY A 264 -27.87 4.24 3.90
C GLY A 264 -28.55 5.42 3.20
N VAL A 265 -28.28 5.60 1.91
CA VAL A 265 -28.98 6.59 1.08
C VAL A 265 -30.48 6.30 1.00
N PHE A 266 -30.85 5.03 0.76
CA PHE A 266 -32.25 4.64 0.60
C PHE A 266 -33.08 4.80 1.86
N VAL A 267 -32.60 4.28 3.00
CA VAL A 267 -33.35 4.32 4.27
C VAL A 267 -33.57 5.75 4.75
N GLY A 268 -32.66 6.67 4.41
CA GLY A 268 -32.78 8.11 4.67
C GLY A 268 -33.73 8.86 3.74
N GLY A 269 -34.47 8.17 2.85
CA GLY A 269 -35.38 8.79 1.90
C GLY A 269 -34.74 9.19 0.56
N GLY A 270 -33.51 8.74 0.30
CA GLY A 270 -32.83 8.94 -0.96
C GLY A 270 -33.22 7.89 -2.01
N VAL A 271 -33.54 8.35 -3.23
CA VAL A 271 -33.62 7.55 -4.48
C VAL A 271 -34.52 6.30 -4.50
N HIS A 272 -34.78 5.80 -5.71
CA HIS A 272 -35.65 4.64 -5.97
C HIS A 272 -35.00 3.33 -5.46
N PRO A 273 -35.77 2.33 -4.97
CA PRO A 273 -35.24 1.04 -4.47
C PRO A 273 -34.32 0.30 -5.46
N LYS A 274 -34.50 0.58 -6.76
CA LYS A 274 -33.63 0.11 -7.84
C LYS A 274 -32.13 0.34 -7.59
N ILE A 275 -31.75 1.38 -6.84
CA ILE A 275 -30.33 1.61 -6.51
C ILE A 275 -29.74 0.51 -5.62
N ILE A 276 -30.55 -0.12 -4.77
CA ILE A 276 -30.15 -1.25 -3.94
C ILE A 276 -30.11 -2.51 -4.78
N GLU A 277 -31.10 -2.72 -5.65
CA GLU A 277 -31.13 -3.86 -6.58
C GLU A 277 -29.88 -3.85 -7.48
N ASP A 278 -29.57 -2.71 -8.09
CA ASP A 278 -28.39 -2.52 -8.92
C ASP A 278 -27.10 -2.75 -8.11
N ALA A 279 -27.03 -2.27 -6.85
CA ALA A 279 -25.90 -2.51 -5.97
C ALA A 279 -25.73 -4.00 -5.63
N CYS A 280 -26.80 -4.71 -5.34
CA CYS A 280 -26.78 -6.14 -5.08
C CYS A 280 -26.33 -6.92 -6.33
N VAL A 281 -26.83 -6.56 -7.51
CA VAL A 281 -26.41 -7.19 -8.78
C VAL A 281 -24.93 -6.94 -9.06
N GLN A 282 -24.47 -5.70 -8.95
CA GLN A 282 -23.07 -5.33 -9.17
C GLN A 282 -22.14 -6.00 -8.15
N THR A 283 -22.57 -6.09 -6.89
CA THR A 283 -21.75 -6.59 -5.79
C THR A 283 -21.66 -8.11 -5.75
N LYS A 284 -22.58 -8.85 -6.40
CA LYS A 284 -22.52 -10.32 -6.49
C LYS A 284 -21.18 -10.82 -7.03
N VAL A 285 -20.62 -10.13 -8.02
CA VAL A 285 -19.30 -10.47 -8.60
C VAL A 285 -18.18 -10.14 -7.62
N LEU A 286 -18.30 -9.02 -6.90
CA LEU A 286 -17.26 -8.53 -5.98
C LEU A 286 -17.07 -9.45 -4.76
N ILE A 287 -18.13 -10.11 -4.29
CA ILE A 287 -18.09 -10.96 -3.10
C ILE A 287 -17.99 -12.46 -3.41
N ALA A 288 -17.98 -12.84 -4.69
CA ALA A 288 -18.05 -14.25 -5.12
C ALA A 288 -16.92 -15.10 -4.52
N ASP A 289 -15.70 -14.56 -4.49
CA ASP A 289 -14.50 -15.27 -4.04
C ASP A 289 -14.43 -15.46 -2.52
N VAL A 290 -15.30 -14.77 -1.75
CA VAL A 290 -15.35 -14.87 -0.28
C VAL A 290 -16.64 -15.49 0.24
N ALA A 291 -17.63 -15.74 -0.63
CA ALA A 291 -18.99 -16.13 -0.23
C ALA A 291 -19.07 -17.45 0.56
N GLY A 292 -18.08 -18.34 0.42
CA GLY A 292 -17.99 -19.60 1.17
C GLY A 292 -17.17 -19.53 2.46
N ASN A 293 -16.58 -18.37 2.79
CA ASN A 293 -15.69 -18.22 3.94
C ASN A 293 -16.26 -17.18 4.93
N GLN A 294 -16.86 -17.67 6.01
CA GLN A 294 -17.52 -16.83 7.01
C GLN A 294 -16.56 -15.85 7.72
N GLU A 295 -15.31 -16.26 7.93
CA GLU A 295 -14.29 -15.40 8.53
C GLU A 295 -13.93 -14.25 7.58
N ALA A 296 -13.72 -14.55 6.30
CA ALA A 296 -13.49 -13.54 5.26
C ALA A 296 -14.66 -12.57 5.13
N ILE A 297 -15.90 -13.07 5.17
CA ILE A 297 -17.11 -12.23 5.15
C ILE A 297 -17.12 -11.28 6.35
N ASN A 298 -16.84 -11.78 7.56
CA ASN A 298 -16.83 -10.96 8.77
C ASN A 298 -15.76 -9.87 8.70
N ILE A 299 -14.59 -10.18 8.14
CA ILE A 299 -13.52 -9.22 7.90
C ILE A 299 -13.99 -8.16 6.89
N CYS A 300 -14.56 -8.55 5.76
CA CYS A 300 -15.01 -7.63 4.73
C CYS A 300 -16.11 -6.68 5.24
N LYS A 301 -17.07 -7.20 6.02
CA LYS A 301 -18.11 -6.40 6.67
C LYS A 301 -17.51 -5.40 7.65
N ARG A 302 -16.55 -5.82 8.48
CA ARG A 302 -15.85 -4.92 9.41
C ARG A 302 -15.15 -3.79 8.65
N GLN A 303 -14.41 -4.11 7.60
CA GLN A 303 -13.74 -3.10 6.77
C GLN A 303 -14.73 -2.13 6.10
N ALA A 304 -15.92 -2.62 5.70
CA ALA A 304 -16.97 -1.78 5.15
C ALA A 304 -17.53 -0.79 6.19
N VAL A 305 -17.72 -1.24 7.43
CA VAL A 305 -18.14 -0.37 8.55
C VAL A 305 -17.05 0.62 8.91
N ASP A 306 -15.79 0.17 9.00
CA ASP A 306 -14.65 1.04 9.28
C ASP A 306 -14.56 2.18 8.25
N LEU A 307 -14.65 1.85 6.96
CA LEU A 307 -14.70 2.86 5.90
C LEU A 307 -15.91 3.79 6.08
N ALA A 308 -17.11 3.25 6.24
CA ALA A 308 -18.33 4.04 6.34
C ALA A 308 -18.34 4.98 7.56
N SER A 309 -17.76 4.56 8.68
CA SER A 309 -17.62 5.38 9.89
C SER A 309 -16.79 6.64 9.65
N THR A 310 -15.87 6.59 8.67
CA THR A 310 -15.07 7.76 8.32
C THR A 310 -15.90 8.82 7.58
N TYR A 311 -16.95 8.41 6.86
CA TYR A 311 -17.88 9.30 6.17
C TYR A 311 -19.04 9.73 7.09
N VAL A 312 -19.45 8.85 8.00
CA VAL A 312 -20.56 9.06 8.94
C VAL A 312 -20.05 8.74 10.35
N PRO A 313 -19.46 9.72 11.07
CA PRO A 313 -18.77 9.47 12.35
C PRO A 313 -19.62 8.82 13.45
N LYS A 314 -20.95 8.97 13.37
CA LYS A 314 -21.90 8.39 14.35
C LYS A 314 -22.29 6.94 14.06
N LEU A 315 -21.83 6.36 12.96
CA LEU A 315 -22.16 5.00 12.54
C LEU A 315 -21.43 3.97 13.42
N THR A 316 -22.19 3.04 13.99
CA THR A 316 -21.66 1.86 14.71
C THR A 316 -21.89 0.59 13.90
N PRO A 317 -21.19 -0.53 14.20
CA PRO A 317 -21.42 -1.81 13.51
C PRO A 317 -22.88 -2.28 13.56
N GLU A 318 -23.53 -2.15 14.71
CA GLU A 318 -24.92 -2.60 14.90
C GLU A 318 -25.89 -1.71 14.11
N ALA A 319 -25.59 -0.41 14.00
CA ALA A 319 -26.35 0.51 13.17
C ALA A 319 -26.19 0.19 11.68
N ALA A 320 -24.99 -0.17 11.25
CA ALA A 320 -24.74 -0.58 9.86
C ALA A 320 -25.53 -1.85 9.50
N ASP A 321 -25.60 -2.83 10.40
CA ASP A 321 -26.42 -4.03 10.22
C ASP A 321 -27.91 -3.69 10.06
N VAL A 322 -28.44 -2.79 10.91
CA VAL A 322 -29.84 -2.32 10.79
C VAL A 322 -30.08 -1.61 9.45
N ILE A 323 -29.16 -0.74 9.03
CA ILE A 323 -29.28 0.00 7.75
C ILE A 323 -29.33 -0.98 6.57
N VAL A 324 -28.45 -1.97 6.55
CA VAL A 324 -28.40 -2.98 5.48
C VAL A 324 -29.66 -3.85 5.52
N GLU A 325 -30.08 -4.32 6.70
CA GLU A 325 -31.28 -5.14 6.85
C GLU A 325 -32.53 -4.42 6.32
N MET A 326 -32.74 -3.17 6.74
CA MET A 326 -33.89 -2.37 6.29
C MET A 326 -33.80 -2.05 4.80
N GLY A 327 -32.62 -1.68 4.30
CA GLY A 327 -32.41 -1.41 2.88
C GLY A 327 -32.76 -2.62 2.01
N LEU A 328 -32.30 -3.82 2.38
CA LEU A 328 -32.60 -5.06 1.66
C LEU A 328 -34.08 -5.47 1.72
N LYS A 329 -34.81 -5.03 2.75
CA LYS A 329 -36.28 -5.20 2.87
C LYS A 329 -37.07 -4.07 2.19
N PHE A 330 -36.39 -3.09 1.61
CA PHE A 330 -36.96 -1.85 1.06
C PHE A 330 -37.78 -1.04 2.08
N GLU A 331 -37.39 -1.12 3.36
CA GLU A 331 -37.94 -0.33 4.44
C GLU A 331 -37.18 1.01 4.60
N ARG A 332 -37.86 2.05 5.08
CA ARG A 332 -37.30 3.40 5.23
C ARG A 332 -37.59 4.00 6.59
N PHE A 333 -36.74 4.93 7.02
CA PHE A 333 -36.98 5.74 8.22
C PHE A 333 -37.95 6.90 7.99
N VAL A 334 -38.20 7.25 6.73
CA VAL A 334 -39.09 8.33 6.31
C VAL A 334 -40.11 7.81 5.31
N LYS A 335 -41.31 8.36 5.39
CA LYS A 335 -42.39 8.03 4.46
C LYS A 335 -42.17 8.70 3.11
N GLU A 336 -42.87 8.22 2.09
CA GLU A 336 -42.85 8.84 0.77
C GLU A 336 -43.38 10.28 0.85
N GLY A 337 -42.61 11.24 0.31
CA GLY A 337 -42.93 12.67 0.36
C GLY A 337 -42.37 13.43 1.57
N GLU A 338 -41.79 12.76 2.57
CA GLU A 338 -41.11 13.41 3.69
C GLU A 338 -39.69 13.86 3.32
N GLU A 339 -39.18 14.86 4.05
CA GLU A 339 -37.82 15.37 3.87
C GLU A 339 -36.78 14.29 4.15
N ARG A 340 -35.70 14.29 3.37
CA ARG A 340 -34.61 13.32 3.51
C ARG A 340 -33.86 13.53 4.82
N LEU A 341 -33.48 12.43 5.44
CA LEU A 341 -32.63 12.45 6.62
C LEU A 341 -31.17 12.70 6.22
N SER A 342 -30.46 13.42 7.08
CA SER A 342 -29.00 13.48 6.99
C SER A 342 -28.37 12.12 7.29
N PRO A 343 -27.15 11.82 6.77
CA PRO A 343 -26.46 10.57 7.08
C PRO A 343 -26.29 10.31 8.59
N ASP A 344 -26.05 11.37 9.37
CA ASP A 344 -25.96 11.31 10.83
C ASP A 344 -27.28 10.89 11.49
N GLU A 345 -28.41 11.44 11.02
CA GLU A 345 -29.72 11.10 11.55
C GLU A 345 -30.13 9.66 11.16
N VAL A 346 -29.75 9.22 9.96
CA VAL A 346 -29.87 7.81 9.53
C VAL A 346 -29.12 6.88 10.51
N ALA A 347 -27.86 7.20 10.81
CA ALA A 347 -27.06 6.41 11.75
C ALA A 347 -27.68 6.41 13.16
N LEU A 348 -28.14 7.55 13.67
CA LEU A 348 -28.77 7.67 14.99
C LEU A 348 -30.06 6.84 15.12
N ARG A 349 -30.94 6.87 14.12
CA ARG A 349 -32.17 6.07 14.12
C ARG A 349 -31.89 4.58 14.06
N ALA A 350 -30.94 4.18 13.22
CA ALA A 350 -30.49 2.79 13.14
C ALA A 350 -29.93 2.28 14.47
N ARG A 351 -29.15 3.11 15.19
CA ARG A 351 -28.65 2.78 16.53
C ARG A 351 -29.77 2.57 17.56
N ARG A 352 -30.83 3.39 17.52
CA ARG A 352 -31.97 3.22 18.42
C ARG A 352 -32.66 1.88 18.19
N ILE A 353 -32.90 1.52 16.93
CA ILE A 353 -33.49 0.22 16.58
C ILE A 353 -32.57 -0.94 16.97
N ALA A 354 -31.27 -0.82 16.75
CA ALA A 354 -30.31 -1.84 17.15
C ALA A 354 -30.35 -2.08 18.67
N ARG A 355 -30.41 -1.01 19.47
CA ARG A 355 -30.53 -1.09 20.92
C ARG A 355 -31.87 -1.72 21.33
N ASP A 356 -32.97 -1.32 20.71
CA ASP A 356 -34.30 -1.82 21.04
C ASP A 356 -34.49 -3.30 20.64
N LYS A 357 -33.71 -3.81 19.67
CA LYS A 357 -33.63 -5.25 19.33
C LYS A 357 -32.78 -6.08 20.31
N ALA A 358 -31.91 -5.43 21.08
CA ALA A 358 -31.00 -6.08 22.03
C ALA A 358 -31.53 -6.09 23.47
N ALA A 359 -32.57 -5.29 23.76
CA ALA A 359 -33.35 -5.30 24.99
C ALA A 359 -34.48 -6.33 24.89
#